data_AF-A0AAW2EFD3-F1
#
_entry.id   AF-A0AAW2EFD3-F1
#
_cell.length_a   1.000
_cell.length_b   1.000
_cell.length_c   1.000
_cell.angle_alpha   90.00
_cell.angle_beta   90.00
_cell.angle_gamma   90.00
#
_symmetry.space_group_name_H-M   'P 1'
#
loop_
_entity.id
_entity.type
_entity.pdbx_description
1 polymer ?
#
loop_
_entity_poly.entity_id
_entity_poly.type
_entity_poly.pdbx_seq_one_letter_code
_entity_poly.pdbx_strand_id
1 'polypeptide(L)'
;MARQPPKYELLPEEKTKEMLKLFKGERTGFVLVGPKKFFFPSQYIEQGNGFYNFEIRPDDTWILSYPRSGTTVTQELIWLLANDLNFEKARTHFLAERFPFFEFSLFNHPELTREFLSINKGDTAKQQLCLQIAKPGYEVLAKMPSPRFIKSHFPFSMLPGILDVGCKVI
;
A
#
# COMPACT_ATOMS: atom_id res chain seq x y z
N MET A 1 19.59 -11.54 -4.41
CA MET A 1 18.86 -12.80 -4.15
C MET A 1 17.54 -12.46 -3.49
N ALA A 2 16.43 -13.05 -3.94
CA ALA A 2 15.13 -12.85 -3.30
C ALA A 2 15.16 -13.37 -1.85
N ARG A 3 14.69 -12.53 -0.92
CA ARG A 3 14.54 -12.86 0.50
C ARG A 3 13.23 -13.62 0.72
N GLN A 4 13.22 -14.53 1.68
CA GLN A 4 12.01 -15.24 2.05
C GLN A 4 11.11 -14.33 2.90
N PRO A 5 9.84 -14.12 2.55
CA PRO A 5 8.92 -13.34 3.37
C PRO A 5 8.67 -14.02 4.73
N PRO A 6 8.30 -13.25 5.77
CA PRO A 6 7.97 -13.79 7.08
C PRO A 6 6.83 -14.80 7.00
N LYS A 7 6.91 -15.87 7.79
CA LYS A 7 5.83 -16.84 7.92
C LYS A 7 4.56 -16.17 8.43
N TYR A 8 3.41 -16.70 8.03
CA TYR A 8 2.10 -16.25 8.50
C TYR A 8 1.30 -17.40 9.11
N GLU A 9 0.33 -17.06 9.97
CA GLU A 9 -0.71 -17.95 10.46
C GLU A 9 -2.08 -17.38 10.08
N LEU A 10 -3.04 -18.25 9.75
CA LEU A 10 -4.42 -17.82 9.52
C LEU A 10 -5.04 -17.40 10.85
N LEU A 11 -5.85 -16.33 10.84
CA LEU A 11 -6.64 -15.96 12.00
C LEU A 11 -7.67 -17.07 12.31
N PRO A 12 -7.86 -17.48 13.58
CA PRO A 12 -8.81 -18.53 13.95
C PRO A 12 -10.20 -18.28 13.38
N GLU A 13 -10.89 -19.34 12.96
CA GLU A 13 -12.15 -19.26 12.21
C GLU A 13 -13.22 -18.41 12.93
N GLU A 14 -13.41 -18.64 14.23
CA GLU A 14 -14.37 -17.88 15.04
C GLU A 14 -14.04 -16.38 15.10
N LYS A 15 -12.75 -16.04 15.22
CA LYS A 15 -12.32 -14.63 15.19
C LYS A 15 -12.45 -14.04 13.79
N THR A 16 -12.18 -14.81 12.75
CA THR A 16 -12.40 -14.39 11.35
C THR A 16 -13.87 -14.06 11.12
N LYS A 17 -14.82 -14.90 11.57
CA LYS A 17 -16.26 -14.62 11.49
C LYS A 17 -16.64 -13.33 12.22
N GLU A 18 -16.08 -13.07 13.39
CA GLU A 18 -16.28 -11.81 14.12
C GLU A 18 -15.77 -10.61 13.32
N MET A 19 -14.55 -10.70 12.78
CA MET A 19 -13.93 -9.60 12.03
C MET A 19 -14.67 -9.32 10.72
N LEU A 20 -15.15 -10.32 9.98
CA LEU A 20 -15.95 -10.13 8.77
C LEU A 20 -17.31 -9.47 9.03
N LYS A 21 -17.79 -9.46 10.30
CA LYS A 21 -18.96 -8.64 10.66
C LYS A 21 -18.64 -7.14 10.65
N LEU A 22 -17.40 -6.76 10.94
CA LEU A 22 -16.94 -5.37 11.04
C LEU A 22 -16.30 -4.86 9.74
N PHE A 23 -15.48 -5.69 9.09
CA PHE A 23 -14.67 -5.32 7.93
C PHE A 23 -15.31 -5.80 6.62
N LYS A 24 -16.31 -5.05 6.15
CA LYS A 24 -17.09 -5.37 4.93
C LYS A 24 -16.33 -5.18 3.62
N GLY A 25 -15.04 -4.87 3.64
CA GLY A 25 -14.19 -4.86 2.44
C GLY A 25 -13.49 -6.20 2.20
N GLU A 26 -13.16 -6.91 3.27
CA GLU A 26 -12.59 -8.27 3.22
C GLU A 26 -13.70 -9.29 2.92
N ARG A 27 -13.38 -10.39 2.21
CA ARG A 27 -14.34 -11.46 1.92
C ARG A 27 -13.86 -12.85 2.35
N THR A 28 -12.56 -13.04 2.56
CA THR A 28 -11.96 -14.33 2.89
C THR A 28 -11.55 -14.40 4.35
N GLY A 29 -10.79 -13.43 4.84
CA GLY A 29 -10.31 -13.42 6.22
C GLY A 29 -9.00 -12.69 6.40
N PHE A 30 -8.27 -13.04 7.46
CA PHE A 30 -7.08 -12.30 7.89
C PHE A 30 -5.95 -13.25 8.27
N VAL A 31 -4.73 -12.72 8.25
CA VAL A 31 -3.51 -13.41 8.63
C VAL A 31 -2.73 -12.62 9.68
N LEU A 32 -1.98 -13.34 10.51
CA LEU A 32 -1.01 -12.80 11.44
C LEU A 32 0.39 -13.12 10.91
N VAL A 33 1.19 -12.10 10.66
CA VAL A 33 2.46 -12.21 9.93
C VAL A 33 3.66 -11.94 10.81
N GLY A 34 4.63 -12.84 10.73
CA GLY A 34 5.90 -12.76 11.45
C GLY A 34 5.77 -13.00 12.95
N PRO A 35 6.90 -12.95 13.68
CA PRO A 35 6.93 -13.23 15.12
C PRO A 35 6.13 -12.22 15.96
N LYS A 36 5.94 -11.00 15.45
CA LYS A 36 5.14 -9.95 16.08
C LYS A 36 3.64 -10.03 15.74
N LYS A 37 3.23 -11.01 14.92
CA LYS A 37 1.82 -11.26 14.55
C LYS A 37 1.13 -10.02 13.98
N PHE A 38 1.76 -9.36 13.00
CA PHE A 38 1.14 -8.21 12.33
C PHE A 38 -0.12 -8.64 11.59
N PHE A 39 -1.22 -7.91 11.81
CA PHE A 39 -2.54 -8.25 11.29
C PHE A 39 -2.75 -7.69 9.88
N PHE A 40 -2.99 -8.57 8.90
CA PHE A 40 -3.24 -8.19 7.51
C PHE A 40 -4.45 -8.92 6.91
N PRO A 41 -5.07 -8.37 5.85
CA PRO A 41 -6.01 -9.09 5.00
C PRO A 41 -5.40 -10.36 4.39
N SER A 42 -6.26 -11.31 4.03
CA SER A 42 -5.87 -12.60 3.45
C SER A 42 -5.06 -12.48 2.15
N GLN A 43 -5.23 -11.38 1.39
CA GLN A 43 -4.49 -11.08 0.16
C GLN A 43 -2.98 -11.03 0.38
N TYR A 44 -2.52 -10.85 1.63
CA TYR A 44 -1.10 -10.93 1.96
C TYR A 44 -0.49 -12.30 1.59
N ILE A 45 -1.27 -13.39 1.62
CA ILE A 45 -0.80 -14.72 1.24
C ILE A 45 -0.24 -14.74 -0.19
N GLU A 46 -0.93 -14.07 -1.11
CA GLU A 46 -0.55 -14.02 -2.52
C GLU A 46 0.48 -12.91 -2.80
N GLN A 47 0.30 -11.75 -2.19
CA GLN A 47 1.05 -10.54 -2.53
C GLN A 47 2.27 -10.28 -1.64
N GLY A 48 2.35 -10.92 -0.47
CA GLY A 48 3.37 -10.67 0.56
C GLY A 48 4.79 -10.83 0.05
N ASN A 49 5.04 -11.80 -0.84
CA ASN A 49 6.35 -11.99 -1.45
C ASN A 49 6.78 -10.81 -2.33
N GLY A 50 5.85 -10.23 -3.10
CA GLY A 50 6.14 -9.08 -3.96
C GLY A 50 6.48 -7.82 -3.15
N PHE A 51 5.75 -7.58 -2.05
CA PHE A 51 6.06 -6.50 -1.13
C PHE A 51 7.42 -6.67 -0.44
N TYR A 52 7.69 -7.87 0.07
CA TYR A 52 8.91 -8.13 0.83
C TYR A 52 10.19 -8.07 -0.01
N ASN A 53 10.07 -8.36 -1.31
CA ASN A 53 11.19 -8.36 -2.26
C ASN A 53 11.21 -7.13 -3.17
N PHE A 54 10.42 -6.10 -2.85
CA PHE A 54 10.42 -4.88 -3.63
C PHE A 54 11.80 -4.21 -3.64
N GLU A 55 12.24 -3.79 -4.82
CA GLU A 55 13.52 -3.12 -4.99
C GLU A 55 13.40 -1.63 -4.62
N ILE A 56 13.94 -1.31 -3.45
CA ILE A 56 14.06 0.05 -2.94
C ILE A 56 15.25 0.72 -3.65
N ARG A 57 15.07 1.97 -4.06
CA ARG A 57 16.11 2.78 -4.73
C ARG A 57 16.68 3.83 -3.76
N PRO A 58 17.96 4.20 -3.87
CA PRO A 58 18.57 5.22 -3.00
C PRO A 58 17.89 6.60 -3.07
N ASP A 59 17.20 6.90 -4.17
CA ASP A 59 16.48 8.16 -4.38
C ASP A 59 14.99 8.10 -4.03
N ASP A 60 14.52 6.98 -3.45
CA ASP A 60 13.17 6.89 -2.91
C ASP A 60 13.01 7.78 -1.67
N THR A 61 11.79 8.29 -1.49
CA THR A 61 11.34 8.96 -0.27
C THR A 61 10.11 8.23 0.26
N TRP A 62 10.26 7.59 1.42
CA TRP A 62 9.22 6.85 2.10
C TRP A 62 8.60 7.67 3.21
N ILE A 63 7.28 7.63 3.32
CA ILE A 63 6.55 8.05 4.52
C ILE A 63 5.96 6.82 5.15
N LEU A 64 6.49 6.47 6.32
CA LEU A 64 6.09 5.32 7.12
C LEU A 64 5.40 5.79 8.39
N SER A 65 4.20 5.29 8.64
CA SER A 65 3.52 5.56 9.89
C SER A 65 2.57 4.45 10.25
N TYR A 66 2.15 4.38 11.52
CA TYR A 66 0.91 3.68 11.82
C TYR A 66 -0.27 4.42 11.14
N PRO A 67 -1.34 3.72 10.69
CA PRO A 67 -2.48 4.38 10.06
C PRO A 67 -3.07 5.48 10.95
N ARG A 68 -3.51 6.58 10.33
CA ARG A 68 -4.15 7.73 10.99
C ARG A 68 -3.24 8.60 11.87
N SER A 69 -1.92 8.46 11.76
CA SER A 69 -0.93 9.24 12.53
C SER A 69 -0.38 10.48 11.79
N GLY A 70 -1.19 11.14 10.95
CA GLY A 70 -0.78 12.38 10.26
C GLY A 70 -0.13 12.20 8.88
N THR A 71 -0.09 10.97 8.34
CA THR A 71 0.56 10.61 7.07
C THR A 71 0.15 11.51 5.89
N THR A 72 -1.11 11.91 5.79
CA THR A 72 -1.61 12.76 4.69
C THR A 72 -0.98 14.15 4.71
N VAL A 73 -0.87 14.76 5.89
CA VAL A 73 -0.25 16.09 6.04
C VAL A 73 1.24 15.99 5.73
N THR A 74 1.93 14.95 6.22
CA THR A 74 3.35 14.73 5.93
C THR A 74 3.61 14.52 4.45
N GLN A 75 2.77 13.74 3.74
CA GLN A 75 2.89 13.54 2.30
C GLN A 75 2.85 14.87 1.55
N GLU A 76 1.91 15.75 1.88
CA GLU A 76 1.77 17.03 1.20
C GLU A 76 2.97 17.95 1.44
N LEU A 77 3.40 18.06 2.71
CA LEU A 77 4.55 18.88 3.08
C LEU A 77 5.83 18.41 2.39
N ILE A 78 6.13 17.11 2.46
CA ILE A 78 7.34 16.54 1.86
C ILE A 78 7.29 16.66 0.34
N TRP A 79 6.12 16.42 -0.28
CA TRP A 79 6.00 16.55 -1.73
C TRP A 79 6.29 17.98 -2.20
N LEU A 80 5.68 18.98 -1.56
CA LEU A 80 5.88 20.38 -1.90
C LEU A 80 7.32 20.81 -1.70
N LEU A 81 7.93 20.45 -0.56
CA LEU A 81 9.35 20.76 -0.30
C LEU A 81 10.28 20.15 -1.34
N ALA A 82 10.02 18.92 -1.78
CA ALA A 82 10.84 18.25 -2.79
C ALA A 82 10.57 18.70 -4.23
N ASN A 83 9.51 19.49 -4.46
CA ASN A 83 9.12 20.01 -5.78
C ASN A 83 9.08 21.54 -5.76
N ASP A 84 10.01 22.20 -5.06
CA ASP A 84 10.21 23.66 -5.07
C ASP A 84 8.95 24.47 -4.71
N LEU A 85 8.15 23.95 -3.77
CA LEU A 85 6.87 24.52 -3.37
C LEU A 85 5.91 24.73 -4.55
N ASN A 86 5.92 23.83 -5.54
CA ASN A 86 5.05 23.90 -6.71
C ASN A 86 3.60 23.50 -6.38
N PHE A 87 2.84 24.45 -5.82
CA PHE A 87 1.43 24.27 -5.45
C PHE A 87 0.51 23.97 -6.64
N GLU A 88 0.81 24.50 -7.83
CA GLU A 88 0.01 24.24 -9.03
C GLU A 88 0.05 22.77 -9.43
N LYS A 89 1.24 22.17 -9.42
CA LYS A 89 1.40 20.73 -9.70
C LYS A 89 0.81 19.87 -8.58
N ALA A 90 0.90 20.31 -7.32
CA ALA A 90 0.25 19.61 -6.20
C ALA A 90 -1.29 19.59 -6.31
N ARG A 91 -1.88 20.66 -6.86
CA ARG A 91 -3.34 20.82 -7.05
C ARG A 91 -3.87 20.03 -8.25
N THR A 92 -3.08 19.89 -9.30
CA THR A 92 -3.50 19.26 -10.57
C THR A 92 -3.31 17.74 -10.59
N HIS A 93 -2.53 17.18 -9.67
CA HIS A 93 -2.31 15.74 -9.53
C HIS A 93 -2.83 15.20 -8.21
N PHE A 94 -3.55 14.08 -8.26
CA PHE A 94 -4.07 13.46 -7.04
C PHE A 94 -2.94 13.00 -6.13
N LEU A 95 -3.15 13.09 -4.81
CA LEU A 95 -2.16 12.66 -3.84
C LEU A 95 -1.75 11.20 -4.04
N ALA A 96 -2.68 10.31 -4.44
CA ALA A 96 -2.38 8.91 -4.71
C ALA A 96 -1.51 8.68 -5.96
N GLU A 97 -1.47 9.62 -6.90
CA GLU A 97 -0.56 9.59 -8.05
C GLU A 97 0.84 10.06 -7.65
N ARG A 98 0.88 11.08 -6.78
CA ARG A 98 2.12 11.66 -6.25
C ARG A 98 2.81 10.77 -5.22
N PHE A 99 2.02 10.11 -4.38
CA PHE A 99 2.42 9.18 -3.32
C PHE A 99 1.57 7.88 -3.42
N PRO A 100 1.95 6.93 -4.29
CA PRO A 100 1.30 5.63 -4.33
C PRO A 100 1.37 4.95 -2.96
N PHE A 101 0.24 4.40 -2.55
CA PHE A 101 0.13 3.67 -1.29
C PHE A 101 0.55 2.21 -1.50
N PHE A 102 1.74 1.87 -1.02
CA PHE A 102 2.46 0.64 -1.32
C PHE A 102 1.59 -0.61 -1.19
N GLU A 103 0.92 -0.81 -0.06
CA GLU A 103 0.16 -2.03 0.23
C GLU A 103 -1.36 -1.91 0.06
N PHE A 104 -1.86 -0.88 -0.64
CA PHE A 104 -3.31 -0.63 -0.72
C PHE A 104 -4.10 -1.80 -1.35
N SER A 105 -3.50 -2.52 -2.29
CA SER A 105 -4.07 -3.70 -2.93
C SER A 105 -4.40 -4.84 -1.95
N LEU A 106 -3.77 -4.87 -0.76
CA LEU A 106 -4.13 -5.84 0.27
C LEU A 106 -5.57 -5.66 0.75
N PHE A 107 -6.12 -4.46 0.67
CA PHE A 107 -7.48 -4.17 1.13
C PHE A 107 -8.54 -4.27 0.02
N ASN A 108 -8.13 -4.57 -1.21
CA ASN A 108 -9.00 -4.65 -2.37
C ASN A 108 -9.24 -6.11 -2.77
N HIS A 109 -10.30 -6.70 -2.23
CA HIS A 109 -10.78 -8.00 -2.68
C HIS A 109 -11.28 -7.90 -4.14
N PRO A 110 -11.03 -8.87 -5.02
CA PRO A 110 -11.50 -8.83 -6.41
C PRO A 110 -13.02 -8.54 -6.55
N GLU A 111 -13.82 -9.10 -5.65
CA GLU A 111 -15.25 -8.91 -5.50
C GLU A 111 -15.59 -7.44 -5.22
N LEU A 112 -14.86 -6.82 -4.29
CA LEU A 112 -15.01 -5.40 -3.98
C LEU A 112 -14.64 -4.52 -5.19
N THR A 113 -13.59 -4.90 -5.93
CA THR A 113 -13.25 -4.20 -7.18
C THR A 113 -14.39 -4.31 -8.21
N ARG A 114 -15.00 -5.49 -8.38
CA ARG A 114 -16.17 -5.67 -9.27
C ARG A 114 -17.38 -4.86 -8.80
N GLU A 115 -17.65 -4.81 -7.50
CA GLU A 115 -18.70 -3.97 -6.91
C GLU A 115 -18.46 -2.49 -7.24
N PHE A 116 -17.25 -1.98 -7.01
CA PHE A 116 -16.91 -0.59 -7.33
C PHE A 116 -17.00 -0.29 -8.83
N LEU A 117 -16.61 -1.21 -9.70
CA LEU A 117 -16.77 -1.06 -11.14
C LEU A 117 -18.24 -0.98 -11.56
N SER A 118 -19.11 -1.76 -10.91
CA SER A 118 -20.55 -1.74 -11.15
C SER A 118 -21.18 -0.44 -10.63
N ILE A 119 -20.80 0.02 -9.44
CA ILE A 119 -21.29 1.28 -8.86
C ILE A 119 -20.92 2.48 -9.74
N ASN A 120 -19.72 2.46 -10.33
CA ASN A 120 -19.22 3.54 -11.19
C ASN A 120 -19.49 3.30 -12.68
N LYS A 121 -20.48 2.47 -13.03
CA LYS A 121 -20.82 2.18 -14.42
C LYS A 121 -21.19 3.46 -15.17
N GLY A 122 -20.51 3.70 -16.29
CA GLY A 122 -20.69 4.90 -17.12
C GLY A 122 -19.72 6.04 -16.82
N ASP A 123 -18.94 5.95 -15.73
CA ASP A 123 -17.86 6.89 -15.41
C ASP A 123 -16.51 6.20 -15.65
N THR A 124 -16.00 6.31 -16.89
CA THR A 124 -14.76 5.63 -17.29
C THR A 124 -13.56 6.03 -16.44
N ALA A 125 -13.50 7.29 -15.98
CA ALA A 125 -12.40 7.77 -15.15
C ALA A 125 -12.41 7.08 -13.77
N LYS A 126 -13.58 6.99 -13.13
CA LYS A 126 -13.71 6.28 -11.85
C LYS A 126 -13.50 4.78 -11.99
N GLN A 127 -14.01 4.16 -13.05
CA GLN A 127 -13.76 2.74 -13.31
C GLN A 127 -12.27 2.45 -13.49
N GLN A 128 -11.57 3.31 -14.24
CA GLN A 128 -10.13 3.20 -14.40
C GLN A 128 -9.42 3.36 -13.05
N LEU A 129 -9.83 4.33 -12.22
CA LEU A 129 -9.28 4.48 -10.87
C LEU A 129 -9.48 3.20 -10.03
N CYS A 130 -10.67 2.59 -10.06
CA CYS A 130 -10.95 1.33 -9.36
C CYS A 130 -10.01 0.19 -9.80
N LEU A 131 -9.67 0.12 -11.09
CA LEU A 131 -8.71 -0.85 -11.61
C LEU A 131 -7.27 -0.54 -11.18
N GLN A 132 -6.90 0.73 -11.13
CA GLN A 132 -5.54 1.13 -10.73
C GLN A 132 -5.28 0.86 -9.24
N ILE A 133 -6.24 1.18 -8.37
CA ILE A 133 -6.09 0.95 -6.92
C ILE A 133 -6.07 -0.53 -6.55
N ALA A 134 -6.59 -1.41 -7.39
CA ALA A 134 -6.55 -2.86 -7.19
C ALA A 134 -5.19 -3.48 -7.52
N LYS A 135 -4.33 -2.77 -8.27
CA LYS A 135 -3.01 -3.30 -8.64
C LYS A 135 -2.05 -3.27 -7.44
N PRO A 136 -1.20 -4.31 -7.27
CA PRO A 136 -0.20 -4.28 -6.22
C PRO A 136 0.78 -3.12 -6.38
N GLY A 137 1.00 -2.38 -5.29
CA GLY A 137 1.86 -1.19 -5.34
C GLY A 137 3.30 -1.52 -5.73
N TYR A 138 3.82 -2.71 -5.38
CA TYR A 138 5.15 -3.15 -5.82
C TYR A 138 5.28 -3.26 -7.35
N GLU A 139 4.20 -3.58 -8.08
CA GLU A 139 4.21 -3.63 -9.55
C GLU A 139 4.09 -2.23 -10.16
N VAL A 140 3.26 -1.38 -9.55
CA VAL A 140 3.06 0.01 -9.99
C VAL A 140 4.36 0.79 -9.82
N LEU A 141 4.96 0.75 -8.64
CA LEU A 141 6.17 1.48 -8.30
C LEU A 141 7.42 0.95 -9.00
N ALA A 142 7.47 -0.32 -9.39
CA ALA A 142 8.56 -0.86 -10.20
C ALA A 142 8.65 -0.18 -11.58
N LYS A 143 7.50 0.22 -12.13
CA LYS A 143 7.39 0.86 -13.45
C LYS A 143 7.53 2.39 -13.39
N MET A 144 7.51 2.98 -12.20
CA MET A 144 7.62 4.43 -12.05
C MET A 144 9.06 4.91 -12.22
N PRO A 145 9.25 6.09 -12.86
CA PRO A 145 10.55 6.74 -12.91
C PRO A 145 10.97 7.19 -11.51
N SER A 146 12.27 7.36 -11.31
CA SER A 146 12.81 7.99 -10.10
C SER A 146 12.77 9.53 -10.21
N PRO A 147 12.75 10.25 -9.06
CA PRO A 147 12.60 9.72 -7.70
C PRO A 147 11.16 9.29 -7.40
N ARG A 148 10.98 8.28 -6.54
CA ARG A 148 9.66 7.82 -6.11
C ARG A 148 9.32 8.34 -4.72
N PHE A 149 8.08 8.79 -4.55
CA PHE A 149 7.52 9.15 -3.25
C PHE A 149 6.52 8.07 -2.85
N ILE A 150 6.73 7.41 -1.71
CA ILE A 150 6.04 6.16 -1.39
C ILE A 150 5.41 6.29 -0.01
N LYS A 151 4.11 6.00 0.09
CA LYS A 151 3.42 5.89 1.38
C LYS A 151 3.34 4.42 1.75
N SER A 152 3.65 4.08 3.01
CA SER A 152 3.35 2.76 3.55
C SER A 152 3.01 2.81 5.05
N HIS A 153 2.25 1.84 5.50
CA HIS A 153 1.97 1.54 6.90
C HIS A 153 2.59 0.20 7.34
N PHE A 154 3.42 -0.41 6.48
CA PHE A 154 4.19 -1.57 6.88
C PHE A 154 5.23 -1.22 7.95
N PRO A 155 5.42 -2.11 8.92
CA PRO A 155 6.53 -1.99 9.86
C PRO A 155 7.85 -2.28 9.14
N PHE A 156 8.96 -1.75 9.65
CA PHE A 156 10.30 -1.94 9.07
C PHE A 156 10.66 -3.41 8.79
N SER A 157 10.20 -4.34 9.63
CA SER A 157 10.46 -5.76 9.44
C SER A 157 9.83 -6.37 8.19
N MET A 158 8.89 -5.68 7.53
CA MET A 158 8.30 -6.07 6.24
C MET A 158 8.95 -5.38 5.04
N LEU A 159 9.87 -4.44 5.27
CA LEU A 159 10.57 -3.65 4.25
C LEU A 159 12.09 -3.87 4.38
N PRO A 160 12.59 -5.08 4.10
CA PRO A 160 13.97 -5.41 4.40
C PRO A 160 14.94 -4.54 3.58
N GLY A 161 16.01 -4.05 4.21
CA GLY A 161 17.04 -3.22 3.57
C GLY A 161 16.69 -1.73 3.42
N ILE A 162 15.49 -1.29 3.80
CA ILE A 162 15.10 0.13 3.70
C ILE A 162 16.04 1.08 4.46
N LEU A 163 16.63 0.61 5.56
CA LEU A 163 17.59 1.40 6.35
C LEU A 163 19.01 1.38 5.77
N ASP A 164 19.31 0.47 4.84
CA ASP A 164 20.66 0.23 4.34
C ASP A 164 20.88 0.80 2.93
N VAL A 165 19.80 0.95 2.14
CA VAL A 165 19.84 1.37 0.72
C VAL A 165 20.18 2.85 0.54
N GLY A 166 20.03 3.67 1.60
CA GLY A 166 20.28 5.11 1.55
C GLY A 166 19.10 5.96 1.07
N CYS A 167 17.91 5.35 0.93
CA CYS A 167 16.67 6.09 0.70
C CYS A 167 16.29 6.96 1.92
N LYS A 168 15.41 7.94 1.71
CA LYS A 168 14.90 8.77 2.80
C LYS A 168 13.66 8.12 3.39
N VAL A 169 13.57 8.09 4.73
CA VAL A 169 12.41 7.61 5.47
C VAL A 169 11.97 8.68 6.45
N ILE A 170 10.68 9.02 6.39
CA ILE A 170 9.99 9.94 7.30
C ILE A 170 8.94 9.16 8.08
#